data_AF-A0A951TAL1-F1
#
_entry.id   AF-A0A951TAL1-F1
#
_cell.length_a   1.000
_cell.length_b   1.000
_cell.length_c   1.000
_cell.angle_alpha   90.00
_cell.angle_beta   90.00
_cell.angle_gamma   90.00
#
_symmetry.space_group_name_H-M   'P 1'
#
loop_
_entity.id
_entity.type
_entity.pdbx_description
1 polymer ?
#
loop_
_entity_poly.entity_id
_entity_poly.type
_entity_poly.pdbx_seq_one_letter_code
_entity_poly.pdbx_strand_id
1 'polypeptide(L)'
;MRPRSTLVLVAVLVLLCAGYWGMNSLRARRVEEAQQARRIFDFEGARVKRMGIAQINQPVVEGERVAEGQWRITAPNDTIPPLHPLWDRVAERLAGLVNQRTVVGSPGDLAQYGLDVPALTVTAEVEGRAPLRLVFGDVEPTQRNRYARLDDGPLFLVPTESFFELNRSLEELRHRFLVENREADILEVQFAWVWTGNPDAPEEEQPELGEESTVITLKRDAPGAPWRMASPVEAPANQERAEEFVKEVQFAVCRNYVDNPGDLSDYGLKPPAARITVADSAGGRAQNILIGALDAQGGRGGVYAQIAGRQAVFQVDAHLLTLLPRTPLQWRENRLLTRRVTDIRRIDYRRGGDGFVLEKDGAGEWKLVSPAMEDVNQFAVSGFLAVFKESGGTPLDIRPATLDTPGVTMDITYDDGGTARLVMAPSAEDPETWHATQDSGGVIEMKGVAVEALLTDSADFRSREVLRFPAPDAVRLEFQFENLGVVMEKRHGQWVVTRPEGLRLTNQSDADLLMGAVNPLRASGVEREEAPDEPALFGLDQPVFTLYVTVADPAAAGSETRLGPLKIGAVSKEHPQERYAVCDGRAGLFRVDQEVVDTLREAMRGFEEAGNS
;
A
#
# COMPACT_ATOMS: atom_id res chain seq x y z
N MET A 1 24.36 -36.38 19.45
CA MET A 1 23.10 -37.07 19.84
C MET A 1 23.18 -38.53 19.40
N ARG A 2 22.76 -39.51 20.22
CA ARG A 2 22.82 -40.93 19.83
C ARG A 2 21.65 -41.26 18.88
N PRO A 3 21.88 -41.69 17.63
CA PRO A 3 20.83 -41.83 16.62
C PRO A 3 19.75 -42.85 16.99
N ARG A 4 20.11 -43.86 17.79
CA ARG A 4 19.17 -44.90 18.26
C ARG A 4 18.15 -44.38 19.28
N SER A 5 18.54 -43.50 20.20
CA SER A 5 17.60 -42.92 21.17
C SER A 5 16.64 -41.93 20.52
N THR A 6 17.10 -41.21 19.48
CA THR A 6 16.25 -40.30 18.70
C THR A 6 15.19 -41.08 17.91
N LEU A 7 15.56 -42.21 17.28
CA LEU A 7 14.61 -43.07 16.56
C LEU A 7 13.50 -43.62 17.46
N VAL A 8 13.84 -44.04 18.69
CA VAL A 8 12.84 -44.53 19.66
C VAL A 8 11.90 -43.41 20.08
N LEU A 9 12.42 -42.21 20.36
CA LEU A 9 11.59 -41.05 20.71
C LEU A 9 10.64 -40.65 19.56
N VAL A 10 11.11 -40.69 18.31
CA VAL A 10 10.27 -40.42 17.13
C VAL A 10 9.17 -41.48 16.99
N ALA A 11 9.49 -42.77 17.17
CA ALA A 11 8.49 -43.83 17.12
C ALA A 11 7.43 -43.66 18.21
N VAL A 12 7.82 -43.32 19.44
CA VAL A 12 6.89 -43.02 20.54
C VAL A 12 6.03 -41.80 20.23
N LEU A 13 6.61 -40.72 19.67
CA LEU A 13 5.86 -39.54 19.28
C LEU A 13 4.81 -39.84 18.21
N VAL A 14 5.16 -40.62 17.17
CA VAL A 14 4.21 -41.04 16.13
C VAL A 14 3.06 -41.85 16.73
N LEU A 15 3.35 -42.75 17.68
CA LEU A 15 2.35 -43.57 18.35
C LEU A 15 1.42 -42.72 19.23
N LEU A 16 1.95 -41.71 19.93
CA LEU A 16 1.16 -40.75 20.70
C LEU A 16 0.30 -39.87 19.79
N CYS A 17 0.83 -39.39 18.66
CA CYS A 17 0.07 -38.61 17.68
C CYS A 17 -1.05 -39.46 17.06
N ALA A 18 -0.79 -40.72 16.71
CA ALA A 18 -1.80 -41.64 16.18
C ALA A 18 -2.88 -41.97 17.22
N GLY A 19 -2.49 -42.19 18.48
CA GLY A 19 -3.41 -42.41 19.59
C GLY A 19 -4.28 -41.18 19.90
N TYR A 20 -3.68 -39.98 19.90
CA TYR A 20 -4.40 -38.72 20.06
C TYR A 20 -5.39 -38.50 18.90
N TRP A 21 -4.95 -38.70 17.65
CA TRP A 21 -5.79 -38.57 16.46
C TRP A 21 -6.96 -39.57 16.48
N GLY A 22 -6.71 -40.84 16.81
CA GLY A 22 -7.76 -41.86 16.93
C GLY A 22 -8.76 -41.57 18.05
N MET A 23 -8.29 -41.11 19.21
CA MET A 23 -9.17 -40.68 20.31
C MET A 23 -10.00 -39.46 19.93
N ASN A 24 -9.42 -38.49 19.24
CA ASN A 24 -10.13 -37.30 18.77
C ASN A 24 -11.17 -37.66 17.70
N SER A 25 -10.85 -38.56 16.78
CA SER A 25 -11.78 -39.06 15.76
C SER A 25 -12.95 -39.84 16.36
N LEU A 26 -12.72 -40.68 17.36
CA LEU A 26 -13.78 -41.40 18.08
C LEU A 26 -14.67 -40.46 18.90
N ARG A 27 -14.08 -39.43 19.54
CA ARG A 27 -14.86 -38.38 20.22
C ARG A 27 -15.70 -37.60 19.23
N ALA A 28 -15.15 -37.21 18.08
CA ALA A 28 -15.87 -36.53 17.02
C ALA A 28 -17.06 -37.36 16.52
N ARG A 29 -16.86 -38.64 16.22
CA ARG A 29 -17.94 -39.57 15.80
C ARG A 29 -19.05 -39.69 16.85
N ARG A 30 -18.70 -39.84 18.13
CA ARG A 30 -19.71 -39.92 19.21
C ARG A 30 -20.51 -38.63 19.35
N VAL A 31 -19.86 -37.47 19.16
CA VAL A 31 -20.54 -36.17 19.17
C VAL A 31 -21.46 -36.04 17.96
N GLU A 32 -21.02 -36.46 16.78
CA GLU A 32 -21.84 -36.47 15.55
C GLU A 32 -23.06 -37.39 15.69
N GLU A 33 -22.88 -38.63 16.17
CA GLU A 33 -23.98 -39.57 16.43
C GLU A 33 -24.98 -39.01 17.46
N ALA A 34 -24.47 -38.40 18.55
CA ALA A 34 -25.31 -37.78 19.55
C ALA A 34 -26.06 -36.54 19.03
N GLN A 35 -25.46 -35.78 18.10
CA GLN A 35 -26.13 -34.66 17.43
C GLN A 35 -27.18 -35.14 16.43
N GLN A 36 -26.91 -36.18 15.65
CA GLN A 36 -27.89 -36.78 14.74
C GLN A 36 -29.12 -37.31 15.49
N ALA A 37 -28.92 -37.97 16.62
CA ALA A 37 -30.02 -38.46 17.47
C ALA A 37 -30.89 -37.33 18.07
N ARG A 38 -30.36 -36.09 18.12
CA ARG A 38 -31.08 -34.91 18.63
C ARG A 38 -31.73 -34.08 17.54
N ARG A 39 -31.58 -34.44 16.26
CA ARG A 39 -32.20 -33.69 15.16
C ARG A 39 -33.72 -33.70 15.30
N ILE A 40 -34.32 -32.54 15.02
CA ILE A 40 -35.76 -32.33 15.02
C ILE A 40 -36.38 -32.92 13.75
N PHE A 41 -35.60 -32.94 12.67
CA PHE A 41 -36.05 -33.32 11.35
C PHE A 41 -35.17 -34.41 10.74
N ASP A 42 -35.78 -35.19 9.84
CA ASP A 42 -35.19 -36.33 9.14
C ASP A 42 -35.03 -36.11 7.63
N PHE A 43 -35.16 -34.86 7.17
CA PHE A 43 -34.98 -34.46 5.77
C PHE A 43 -33.65 -33.74 5.52
N GLU A 44 -33.25 -33.64 4.26
CA GLU A 44 -32.09 -32.87 3.80
C GLU A 44 -32.51 -31.48 3.32
N GLY A 45 -31.65 -30.46 3.50
CA GLY A 45 -31.94 -29.08 3.09
C GLY A 45 -32.33 -28.91 1.62
N ALA A 46 -31.80 -29.77 0.73
CA ALA A 46 -32.15 -29.79 -0.68
C ALA A 46 -33.64 -30.09 -0.96
N ARG A 47 -34.34 -30.75 -0.03
CA ARG A 47 -35.77 -31.05 -0.16
C ARG A 47 -36.68 -29.87 0.18
N VAL A 48 -36.15 -28.78 0.72
CA VAL A 48 -36.92 -27.56 1.01
C VAL A 48 -37.26 -26.87 -0.30
N LYS A 49 -38.56 -26.80 -0.62
CA LYS A 49 -39.11 -26.20 -1.85
C LYS A 49 -39.51 -24.75 -1.65
N ARG A 50 -40.09 -24.41 -0.51
CA ARG A 50 -40.44 -23.03 -0.15
C ARG A 50 -40.10 -22.77 1.31
N MET A 51 -39.73 -21.54 1.63
CA MET A 51 -39.40 -21.13 2.98
C MET A 51 -39.82 -19.69 3.22
N GLY A 52 -40.42 -19.42 4.39
CA GLY A 52 -40.75 -18.08 4.86
C GLY A 52 -40.00 -17.77 6.16
N ILE A 53 -39.50 -16.55 6.28
CA ILE A 53 -38.76 -16.05 7.44
C ILE A 53 -39.45 -14.76 7.87
N ALA A 54 -40.09 -14.80 9.03
CA ALA A 54 -40.78 -13.67 9.63
C ALA A 54 -40.08 -13.27 10.93
N GLN A 55 -39.26 -12.23 10.87
CA GLN A 55 -38.63 -11.63 12.03
C GLN A 55 -39.59 -10.63 12.69
N ILE A 56 -39.49 -10.47 14.01
CA ILE A 56 -40.28 -9.47 14.72
C ILE A 56 -40.03 -8.06 14.17
N ASN A 57 -41.10 -7.32 13.92
CA ASN A 57 -41.09 -5.95 13.37
C ASN A 57 -40.42 -5.79 12.00
N GLN A 58 -40.29 -6.86 11.22
CA GLN A 58 -39.75 -6.83 9.86
C GLN A 58 -40.78 -7.40 8.87
N PRO A 59 -40.70 -7.01 7.58
CA PRO A 59 -41.46 -7.67 6.53
C PRO A 59 -41.12 -9.17 6.45
N VAL A 60 -42.13 -9.99 6.17
CA VAL A 60 -41.92 -11.42 5.92
C VAL A 60 -41.16 -11.58 4.60
N VAL A 61 -40.14 -12.44 4.63
CA VAL A 61 -39.39 -12.82 3.44
C VAL A 61 -39.77 -14.24 3.06
N GLU A 62 -40.25 -14.43 1.84
CA GLU A 62 -40.57 -15.75 1.32
C GLU A 62 -39.73 -16.02 0.09
N GLY A 63 -39.27 -17.27 -0.05
CA GLY A 63 -38.55 -17.73 -1.22
C GLY A 63 -38.90 -19.15 -1.59
N GLU A 64 -38.77 -19.44 -2.88
CA GLU A 64 -38.97 -20.76 -3.45
C GLU A 64 -37.75 -21.22 -4.23
N ARG A 65 -37.48 -22.52 -4.18
CA ARG A 65 -36.42 -23.16 -4.94
C ARG A 65 -36.96 -23.49 -6.34
N VAL A 66 -36.42 -22.82 -7.36
CA VAL A 66 -36.84 -22.98 -8.76
C VAL A 66 -36.02 -24.05 -9.50
N ALA A 67 -34.76 -24.25 -9.09
CA ALA A 67 -33.90 -25.33 -9.53
C ALA A 67 -32.85 -25.65 -8.45
N GLU A 68 -32.02 -26.67 -8.65
CA GLU A 68 -30.94 -27.00 -7.71
C GLU A 68 -30.02 -25.78 -7.49
N GLY A 69 -29.84 -25.39 -6.23
CA GLY A 69 -29.08 -24.19 -5.85
C GLY A 69 -29.65 -22.84 -6.31
N GLN A 70 -30.83 -22.81 -6.95
CA GLN A 70 -31.44 -21.60 -7.50
C GLN A 70 -32.75 -21.30 -6.77
N TRP A 71 -32.83 -20.07 -6.27
CA TRP A 71 -33.91 -19.57 -5.44
C TRP A 71 -34.56 -18.37 -6.11
N ARG A 72 -35.82 -18.10 -5.81
CA ARG A 72 -36.56 -16.90 -6.18
C ARG A 72 -37.23 -16.35 -4.93
N ILE A 73 -37.05 -15.06 -4.65
CA ILE A 73 -37.82 -14.37 -3.60
C ILE A 73 -39.24 -14.16 -4.13
N THR A 74 -40.26 -14.47 -3.34
CA THR A 74 -41.68 -14.26 -3.71
C THR A 74 -42.35 -13.19 -2.87
N ALA A 75 -41.83 -12.89 -1.68
CA ALA A 75 -42.26 -11.79 -0.84
C ALA A 75 -41.03 -11.07 -0.25
N PRO A 76 -41.01 -9.72 -0.19
CA PRO A 76 -42.15 -8.82 -0.39
C PRO A 76 -42.53 -8.55 -1.86
N ASN A 77 -41.65 -8.83 -2.83
CA ASN A 77 -41.98 -8.89 -4.26
C ASN A 77 -40.98 -9.80 -4.98
N ASP A 78 -41.28 -10.20 -6.21
CA ASP A 78 -40.52 -11.21 -6.97
C ASP A 78 -39.42 -10.66 -7.88
N THR A 79 -39.21 -9.34 -7.88
CA THR A 79 -38.14 -8.69 -8.65
C THR A 79 -36.81 -8.64 -7.88
N ILE A 80 -36.83 -8.95 -6.58
CA ILE A 80 -35.65 -8.92 -5.72
C ILE A 80 -34.76 -10.14 -6.02
N PRO A 81 -33.53 -9.94 -6.53
CA PRO A 81 -32.62 -11.06 -6.78
C PRO A 81 -32.18 -11.69 -5.45
N PRO A 82 -32.24 -13.02 -5.28
CA PRO A 82 -31.77 -13.68 -4.07
C PRO A 82 -30.26 -13.88 -4.03
N LEU A 83 -29.72 -13.94 -2.82
CA LEU A 83 -28.38 -14.48 -2.57
C LEU A 83 -28.47 -15.99 -2.37
N HIS A 84 -28.45 -16.73 -3.48
CA HIS A 84 -28.70 -18.17 -3.50
C HIS A 84 -27.94 -18.99 -2.44
N PRO A 85 -26.61 -18.79 -2.23
CA PRO A 85 -25.87 -19.61 -1.26
C PRO A 85 -26.36 -19.43 0.19
N LEU A 86 -26.92 -18.26 0.52
CA LEU A 86 -27.46 -18.03 1.86
C LEU A 86 -28.80 -18.75 2.05
N TRP A 87 -29.66 -18.77 1.03
CA TRP A 87 -30.90 -19.54 1.09
C TRP A 87 -30.66 -21.04 1.29
N ASP A 88 -29.68 -21.60 0.58
CA ASP A 88 -29.26 -23.00 0.78
C ASP A 88 -28.74 -23.23 2.20
N ARG A 89 -27.88 -22.34 2.70
CA ARG A 89 -27.38 -22.41 4.07
C ARG A 89 -28.51 -22.39 5.10
N VAL A 90 -29.51 -21.53 4.93
CA VAL A 90 -30.66 -21.47 5.85
C VAL A 90 -31.49 -22.76 5.77
N ALA A 91 -31.73 -23.29 4.57
CA ALA A 91 -32.44 -24.56 4.38
C ALA A 91 -31.69 -25.76 5.01
N GLU A 92 -30.37 -25.82 4.86
CA GLU A 92 -29.52 -26.81 5.52
C GLU A 92 -29.52 -26.68 7.04
N ARG A 93 -29.47 -25.44 7.55
CA ARG A 93 -29.54 -25.16 8.99
C ARG A 93 -30.89 -25.53 9.59
N LEU A 94 -31.97 -25.34 8.83
CA LEU A 94 -33.31 -25.79 9.21
C LEU A 94 -33.37 -27.32 9.29
N ALA A 95 -32.87 -28.01 8.27
CA ALA A 95 -32.81 -29.48 8.23
C ALA A 95 -31.94 -30.07 9.37
N GLY A 96 -30.85 -29.39 9.71
CA GLY A 96 -29.90 -29.80 10.75
C GLY A 96 -30.28 -29.38 12.17
N LEU A 97 -31.46 -28.79 12.39
CA LEU A 97 -31.84 -28.24 13.68
C LEU A 97 -31.92 -29.32 14.76
N VAL A 98 -31.38 -29.04 15.96
CA VAL A 98 -31.35 -29.99 17.08
C VAL A 98 -32.20 -29.52 18.25
N ASN A 99 -32.92 -30.46 18.86
CA ASN A 99 -33.58 -30.29 20.14
C ASN A 99 -32.59 -30.61 21.26
N GLN A 100 -32.15 -29.60 22.00
CA GLN A 100 -31.26 -29.80 23.15
C GLN A 100 -32.00 -30.42 24.33
N ARG A 101 -33.24 -29.99 24.54
CA ARG A 101 -34.10 -30.44 25.62
C ARG A 101 -35.55 -30.04 25.37
N THR A 102 -36.46 -30.99 25.50
CA THR A 102 -37.89 -30.72 25.62
C THR A 102 -38.20 -30.15 27.01
N VAL A 103 -38.82 -28.97 27.06
CA VAL A 103 -39.15 -28.24 28.29
C VAL A 103 -40.53 -28.64 28.80
N VAL A 104 -41.56 -28.55 27.95
CA VAL A 104 -42.95 -28.85 28.30
C VAL A 104 -43.63 -29.53 27.12
N GLY A 105 -44.35 -30.63 27.36
CA GLY A 105 -45.06 -31.38 26.32
C GLY A 105 -46.25 -30.63 25.71
N SER A 106 -46.98 -29.88 26.51
CA SER A 106 -48.10 -29.03 26.08
C SER A 106 -48.08 -27.73 26.91
N PRO A 107 -47.45 -26.66 26.39
CA PRO A 107 -47.35 -25.39 27.13
C PRO A 107 -48.73 -24.71 27.21
N GLY A 108 -49.12 -24.27 28.41
CA GLY A 108 -50.38 -23.54 28.61
C GLY A 108 -50.26 -22.06 28.24
N ASP A 109 -49.43 -21.31 28.95
CA ASP A 109 -49.15 -19.91 28.67
C ASP A 109 -47.86 -19.77 27.83
N LEU A 110 -48.00 -19.24 26.60
CA LEU A 110 -46.89 -19.03 25.67
C LEU A 110 -46.15 -17.71 25.93
N ALA A 111 -46.79 -16.73 26.59
CA ALA A 111 -46.21 -15.41 26.82
C ALA A 111 -44.99 -15.47 27.75
N GLN A 112 -44.99 -16.38 28.73
CA GLN A 112 -43.83 -16.60 29.62
C GLN A 112 -42.56 -17.05 28.90
N TYR A 113 -42.68 -17.52 27.65
CA TYR A 113 -41.57 -17.96 26.81
C TYR A 113 -41.34 -17.03 25.61
N GLY A 114 -42.03 -15.88 25.52
CA GLY A 114 -41.96 -14.98 24.37
C GLY A 114 -42.44 -15.61 23.06
N LEU A 115 -43.33 -16.60 23.13
CA LEU A 115 -43.86 -17.31 21.95
C LEU A 115 -45.21 -16.77 21.47
N ASP A 116 -45.86 -15.90 22.24
CA ASP A 116 -47.03 -15.13 21.85
C ASP A 116 -46.66 -14.04 20.82
N VAL A 117 -45.51 -13.40 21.00
CA VAL A 117 -44.87 -12.50 20.03
C VAL A 117 -43.49 -13.08 19.67
N PRO A 118 -43.44 -14.09 18.78
CA PRO A 118 -42.20 -14.79 18.48
C PRO A 118 -41.18 -13.86 17.82
N ALA A 119 -39.92 -13.94 18.23
CA ALA A 119 -38.89 -13.13 17.59
C ALA A 119 -38.54 -13.61 16.16
N LEU A 120 -38.81 -14.89 15.87
CA LEU A 120 -38.69 -15.47 14.54
C LEU A 120 -39.74 -16.56 14.33
N THR A 121 -40.40 -16.53 13.18
CA THR A 121 -41.17 -17.65 12.64
C THR A 121 -40.55 -18.10 11.33
N VAL A 122 -40.23 -19.39 11.22
CA VAL A 122 -39.77 -20.03 9.99
C VAL A 122 -40.86 -20.97 9.49
N THR A 123 -41.36 -20.75 8.27
CA THR A 123 -42.23 -21.69 7.58
C THR A 123 -41.45 -22.43 6.50
N ALA A 124 -41.75 -23.69 6.25
CA ALA A 124 -41.17 -24.39 5.11
C ALA A 124 -42.11 -25.43 4.52
N GLU A 125 -42.17 -25.44 3.19
CA GLU A 125 -42.74 -26.53 2.40
C GLU A 125 -41.59 -27.43 1.94
N VAL A 126 -41.66 -28.70 2.31
CA VAL A 126 -40.60 -29.66 2.02
C VAL A 126 -41.20 -30.85 1.29
N GLU A 127 -40.47 -31.38 0.33
CA GLU A 127 -40.94 -32.48 -0.50
C GLU A 127 -41.35 -33.72 0.31
N GLY A 128 -42.54 -34.24 0.02
CA GLY A 128 -43.04 -35.47 0.64
C GLY A 128 -43.54 -35.31 2.08
N ARG A 129 -43.74 -34.07 2.56
CA ARG A 129 -44.22 -33.80 3.92
C ARG A 129 -45.16 -32.60 4.00
N ALA A 130 -45.93 -32.56 5.08
CA ALA A 130 -46.78 -31.42 5.39
C ALA A 130 -45.93 -30.15 5.64
N PRO A 131 -46.44 -28.95 5.29
CA PRO A 131 -45.78 -27.70 5.65
C PRO A 131 -45.54 -27.62 7.16
N LEU A 132 -44.40 -27.07 7.54
CA LEU A 132 -44.03 -26.87 8.94
C LEU A 132 -43.99 -25.39 9.29
N ARG A 133 -44.27 -25.08 10.56
CA ARG A 133 -44.08 -23.77 11.17
C ARG A 133 -43.27 -23.89 12.45
N LEU A 134 -42.06 -23.36 12.44
CA LEU A 134 -41.18 -23.30 13.59
C LEU A 134 -41.17 -21.89 14.17
N VAL A 135 -41.54 -21.73 15.43
CA VAL A 135 -41.52 -20.44 16.13
C VAL A 135 -40.44 -20.41 17.20
N PHE A 136 -39.81 -19.26 17.37
CA PHE A 136 -38.77 -19.03 18.38
C PHE A 136 -39.18 -17.88 19.32
N GLY A 137 -39.20 -18.17 20.62
CA GLY A 137 -39.47 -17.23 21.70
C GLY A 137 -38.19 -16.90 22.48
N ASP A 138 -38.27 -16.41 23.71
CA ASP A 138 -37.13 -15.82 24.42
C ASP A 138 -35.90 -16.73 24.61
N VAL A 139 -34.76 -16.09 24.86
CA VAL A 139 -33.52 -16.77 25.26
C VAL A 139 -33.69 -17.28 26.69
N GLU A 140 -33.33 -18.54 26.94
CA GLU A 140 -33.43 -19.11 28.29
C GLU A 140 -32.43 -18.42 29.27
N PRO A 141 -32.62 -18.52 30.60
CA PRO A 141 -31.79 -17.82 31.57
C PRO A 141 -30.27 -18.06 31.46
N THR A 142 -29.85 -19.21 30.93
CA THR A 142 -28.42 -19.54 30.73
C THR A 142 -27.79 -18.84 29.52
N GLN A 143 -28.60 -18.18 28.68
CA GLN A 143 -28.20 -17.52 27.43
C GLN A 143 -27.66 -18.45 26.33
N ARG A 144 -27.71 -19.77 26.53
CA ARG A 144 -27.17 -20.77 25.57
C ARG A 144 -28.18 -21.22 24.53
N ASN A 145 -29.46 -21.22 24.89
CA ASN A 145 -30.54 -21.73 24.06
C ASN A 145 -31.70 -20.76 24.01
N ARG A 146 -32.59 -20.98 23.05
CA ARG A 146 -33.80 -20.24 22.83
C ARG A 146 -35.00 -21.17 22.88
N TYR A 147 -36.10 -20.72 23.46
CA TYR A 147 -37.35 -21.47 23.43
C TYR A 147 -37.85 -21.55 21.99
N ALA A 148 -38.26 -22.74 21.56
CA ALA A 148 -38.82 -22.96 20.24
C ALA A 148 -39.95 -23.98 20.29
N ARG A 149 -40.85 -23.88 19.31
CA ARG A 149 -41.97 -24.80 19.14
C ARG A 149 -42.21 -25.09 17.67
N LEU A 150 -42.42 -26.36 17.35
CA LEU A 150 -42.79 -26.83 16.03
C LEU A 150 -44.31 -27.02 16.00
N ASP A 151 -44.97 -26.28 15.10
CA ASP A 151 -46.42 -26.25 14.94
C ASP A 151 -47.14 -26.08 16.29
N ASP A 152 -48.06 -27.00 16.61
CA ASP A 152 -48.74 -27.08 17.90
C ASP A 152 -48.13 -28.09 18.89
N GLY A 153 -46.90 -28.53 18.62
CA GLY A 153 -46.18 -29.53 19.37
C GLY A 153 -45.57 -29.05 20.69
N PRO A 154 -44.62 -29.85 21.24
CA PRO A 154 -43.98 -29.56 22.52
C PRO A 154 -43.05 -28.35 22.43
N LEU A 155 -42.84 -27.71 23.58
CA LEU A 155 -41.84 -26.66 23.77
C LEU A 155 -40.47 -27.28 23.99
N PHE A 156 -39.46 -26.83 23.25
CA PHE A 156 -38.08 -27.30 23.36
C PHE A 156 -37.05 -26.19 23.27
N LEU A 157 -35.80 -26.53 23.57
CA LEU A 157 -34.64 -25.63 23.51
C LEU A 157 -33.82 -25.87 22.25
N VAL A 158 -33.54 -24.79 21.53
CA VAL A 158 -32.65 -24.77 20.37
C VAL A 158 -31.41 -23.93 20.69
N PRO A 159 -30.19 -24.34 20.30
CA PRO A 159 -29.00 -23.53 20.47
C PRO A 159 -29.14 -22.14 19.83
N THR A 160 -28.69 -21.09 20.54
CA THR A 160 -28.77 -19.72 20.03
C THR A 160 -28.00 -19.55 18.71
N GLU A 161 -26.90 -20.29 18.50
CA GLU A 161 -26.17 -20.34 17.23
C GLU A 161 -27.04 -20.79 16.04
N SER A 162 -27.91 -21.78 16.23
CA SER A 162 -28.81 -22.25 15.17
C SER A 162 -29.90 -21.21 14.87
N PHE A 163 -30.38 -20.52 15.91
CA PHE A 163 -31.28 -19.38 15.73
C PHE A 163 -30.64 -18.26 14.90
N PHE A 164 -29.39 -17.87 15.19
CA PHE A 164 -28.70 -16.81 14.43
C PHE A 164 -28.54 -17.15 12.95
N GLU A 165 -28.30 -18.42 12.63
CA GLU A 165 -28.16 -18.85 11.24
C GLU A 165 -29.48 -18.78 10.45
N LEU A 166 -30.61 -19.08 11.10
CA LEU A 166 -31.95 -19.01 10.52
C LEU A 166 -32.52 -17.58 10.50
N ASN A 167 -32.11 -16.76 11.45
CA ASN A 167 -32.59 -15.39 11.64
C ASN A 167 -31.95 -14.43 10.63
N ARG A 168 -32.35 -14.52 9.37
CA ARG A 168 -31.83 -13.70 8.26
C ARG A 168 -32.84 -12.65 7.81
N SER A 169 -32.35 -11.43 7.64
CA SER A 169 -33.14 -10.33 7.09
C SER A 169 -33.24 -10.40 5.56
N LEU A 170 -34.18 -9.64 4.98
CA LEU A 170 -34.30 -9.49 3.52
C LEU A 170 -33.01 -8.95 2.88
N GLU A 171 -32.30 -8.06 3.56
CA GLU A 171 -31.03 -7.47 3.12
C GLU A 171 -29.89 -8.49 3.04
N GLU A 172 -29.91 -9.51 3.92
CA GLU A 172 -28.93 -10.60 3.86
C GLU A 172 -29.31 -11.63 2.80
N LEU A 173 -30.60 -11.91 2.64
CA LEU A 173 -31.14 -12.94 1.73
C LEU A 173 -31.21 -12.49 0.26
N ARG A 174 -31.11 -11.19 -0.01
CA ARG A 174 -31.01 -10.63 -1.36
C ARG A 174 -29.57 -10.57 -1.85
N HIS A 175 -29.39 -10.60 -3.16
CA HIS A 175 -28.11 -10.30 -3.79
C HIS A 175 -27.75 -8.84 -3.50
N ARG A 176 -26.61 -8.67 -2.80
CA ARG A 176 -26.18 -7.39 -2.22
C ARG A 176 -24.85 -6.87 -2.76
N PHE A 177 -24.40 -7.41 -3.88
CA PHE A 177 -23.15 -6.99 -4.51
C PHE A 177 -23.47 -6.16 -5.75
N LEU A 178 -22.61 -5.17 -6.04
CA LEU A 178 -22.83 -4.30 -7.19
C LEU A 178 -22.77 -5.07 -8.51
N VAL A 179 -21.84 -6.01 -8.60
CA VAL A 179 -21.69 -6.90 -9.76
C VAL A 179 -22.37 -8.24 -9.53
N GLU A 180 -22.88 -8.85 -10.60
CA GLU A 180 -23.60 -10.13 -10.54
C GLU A 180 -22.75 -11.27 -9.96
N ASN A 181 -21.50 -11.38 -10.40
CA ASN A 181 -20.56 -12.38 -9.92
C ASN A 181 -19.24 -11.75 -9.47
N ARG A 182 -19.16 -11.36 -8.20
CA ARG A 182 -17.93 -10.79 -7.60
C ARG A 182 -16.73 -11.74 -7.58
N GLU A 183 -16.97 -13.06 -7.72
CA GLU A 183 -15.90 -14.07 -7.72
C GLU A 183 -15.32 -14.25 -9.12
N ALA A 184 -15.98 -13.74 -10.16
CA ALA A 184 -15.43 -13.65 -11.50
C ALA A 184 -14.65 -12.34 -11.65
N ASP A 185 -13.39 -12.48 -12.06
CA ASP A 185 -12.54 -11.35 -12.39
C ASP A 185 -13.14 -10.48 -13.49
N ILE A 186 -13.27 -9.18 -13.22
CA ILE A 186 -13.64 -8.19 -14.24
C ILE A 186 -12.50 -8.10 -15.28
N LEU A 187 -12.82 -8.23 -16.57
CA LEU A 187 -11.86 -8.14 -17.67
C LEU A 187 -12.01 -6.84 -18.48
N GLU A 188 -13.18 -6.23 -18.44
CA GLU A 188 -13.46 -4.97 -19.12
C GLU A 188 -14.32 -4.07 -18.24
N VAL A 189 -13.95 -2.79 -18.18
CA VAL A 189 -14.77 -1.74 -17.60
C VAL A 189 -14.87 -0.59 -18.59
N GLN A 190 -16.10 -0.15 -18.84
CA GLN A 190 -16.38 1.09 -19.57
C GLN A 190 -16.95 2.12 -18.62
N PHE A 191 -16.56 3.37 -18.81
CA PHE A 191 -16.97 4.46 -17.95
C PHE A 191 -17.27 5.72 -18.77
N ALA A 192 -18.35 6.41 -18.42
CA ALA A 192 -18.63 7.77 -18.89
C ALA A 192 -19.32 8.58 -17.80
N TRP A 193 -18.93 9.86 -17.67
CA TRP A 193 -19.76 10.85 -16.99
C TRP A 193 -20.96 11.16 -17.85
N VAL A 194 -22.06 11.53 -17.21
CA VAL A 194 -23.29 11.94 -17.89
C VAL A 194 -23.56 13.38 -17.49
N TRP A 195 -23.81 14.23 -18.49
CA TRP A 195 -24.08 15.63 -18.26
C TRP A 195 -25.41 15.81 -17.53
N THR A 196 -25.35 16.32 -16.30
CA THR A 196 -26.50 16.57 -15.43
C THR A 196 -26.89 18.05 -15.38
N GLY A 197 -26.21 18.89 -16.17
CA GLY A 197 -26.34 20.35 -16.16
C GLY A 197 -25.35 21.02 -15.20
N ASN A 198 -24.79 22.16 -15.62
CA ASN A 198 -24.02 23.06 -14.76
C ASN A 198 -24.49 24.50 -15.01
N PRO A 199 -25.10 25.18 -14.02
CA PRO A 199 -25.57 26.55 -14.21
C PRO A 199 -24.45 27.57 -14.46
N ASP A 200 -23.21 27.24 -14.12
CA ASP A 200 -22.06 28.15 -14.24
C ASP A 200 -21.33 28.03 -15.60
N ALA A 201 -21.67 27.05 -16.44
CA ALA A 201 -21.07 26.89 -17.77
C ALA A 201 -21.79 27.79 -18.81
N PRO A 202 -21.09 28.44 -19.74
CA PRO A 202 -21.73 29.18 -20.83
C PRO A 202 -22.68 28.27 -21.63
N GLU A 203 -23.91 28.71 -21.90
CA GLU A 203 -24.95 27.90 -22.58
C GLU A 203 -24.49 27.30 -23.92
N GLU A 204 -23.65 28.02 -24.66
CA GLU A 204 -23.11 27.60 -25.96
C GLU A 204 -22.14 26.41 -25.88
N GLU A 205 -21.60 26.13 -24.69
CA GLU A 205 -20.63 25.04 -24.43
C GLU A 205 -21.25 23.86 -23.67
N GLN A 206 -22.54 23.93 -23.31
CA GLN A 206 -23.19 22.87 -22.53
C GLN A 206 -23.62 21.69 -23.43
N PRO A 207 -23.22 20.45 -23.10
CA PRO A 207 -23.79 19.25 -23.70
C PRO A 207 -25.30 19.14 -23.48
N GLU A 208 -25.97 18.26 -24.23
CA GLU A 208 -27.37 17.96 -23.97
C GLU A 208 -27.54 17.26 -22.60
N LEU A 209 -28.64 17.52 -21.89
CA LEU A 209 -28.92 16.85 -20.62
C LEU A 209 -29.00 15.33 -20.84
N GLY A 210 -28.14 14.58 -20.14
CA GLY A 210 -28.02 13.13 -20.30
C GLY A 210 -27.00 12.68 -21.35
N GLU A 211 -26.31 13.61 -22.02
CA GLU A 211 -25.23 13.28 -22.94
C GLU A 211 -24.03 12.70 -22.19
N GLU A 212 -23.47 11.61 -22.72
CA GLU A 212 -22.29 10.97 -22.15
C GLU A 212 -21.02 11.71 -22.57
N SER A 213 -20.07 11.86 -21.63
CA SER A 213 -18.70 12.20 -21.94
C SER A 213 -18.06 11.12 -22.83
N THR A 214 -16.85 11.38 -23.33
CA THR A 214 -16.04 10.34 -23.99
C THR A 214 -15.98 9.06 -23.16
N VAL A 215 -16.41 7.95 -23.76
CA VAL A 215 -16.41 6.64 -23.09
C VAL A 215 -14.97 6.13 -22.98
N ILE A 216 -14.54 5.90 -21.75
CA ILE A 216 -13.26 5.30 -21.44
C ILE A 216 -13.46 3.80 -21.29
N THR A 217 -12.66 3.01 -21.99
CA THR A 217 -12.72 1.55 -21.91
C THR A 217 -11.38 1.01 -21.45
N LEU A 218 -11.35 0.36 -20.29
CA LEU A 218 -10.21 -0.39 -19.78
C LEU A 218 -10.42 -1.88 -20.03
N LYS A 219 -9.39 -2.58 -20.51
CA LYS A 219 -9.42 -4.03 -20.74
C LYS A 219 -8.15 -4.70 -20.22
N ARG A 220 -8.28 -5.95 -19.80
CA ARG A 220 -7.17 -6.90 -19.61
C ARG A 220 -7.53 -8.22 -20.25
N ASP A 221 -6.54 -8.93 -20.80
CA ASP A 221 -6.80 -10.13 -21.59
C ASP A 221 -7.14 -11.36 -20.71
N ALA A 222 -6.68 -11.36 -19.46
CA ALA A 222 -6.93 -12.41 -18.47
C ALA A 222 -6.77 -11.87 -17.03
N PRO A 223 -7.23 -12.60 -15.99
CA PRO A 223 -6.92 -12.26 -14.61
C PRO A 223 -5.40 -12.12 -14.39
N GLY A 224 -4.98 -11.01 -13.79
CA GLY A 224 -3.57 -10.70 -13.54
C GLY A 224 -2.78 -10.19 -14.76
N ALA A 225 -3.37 -10.14 -15.96
CA ALA A 225 -2.78 -9.41 -17.09
C ALA A 225 -2.88 -7.90 -16.87
N PRO A 226 -1.94 -7.10 -17.42
CA PRO A 226 -1.97 -5.65 -17.26
C PRO A 226 -3.20 -5.04 -17.95
N TRP A 227 -3.74 -4.01 -17.32
CA TRP A 227 -4.79 -3.17 -17.87
C TRP A 227 -4.25 -2.30 -19.01
N ARG A 228 -5.04 -2.17 -20.07
CA ARG A 228 -4.83 -1.19 -21.13
C ARG A 228 -6.09 -0.39 -21.34
N MET A 229 -5.91 0.86 -21.72
CA MET A 229 -6.99 1.65 -22.28
C MET A 229 -7.18 1.25 -23.74
N ALA A 230 -8.41 0.87 -24.10
CA ALA A 230 -8.80 0.54 -25.47
C ALA A 230 -9.55 1.70 -26.16
N SER A 231 -10.12 2.62 -25.38
CA SER A 231 -10.86 3.81 -25.86
C SER A 231 -10.69 4.96 -24.85
N PRO A 232 -10.56 6.22 -25.29
CA PRO A 232 -10.61 6.69 -26.69
C PRO A 232 -9.34 6.47 -27.51
N VAL A 233 -8.22 6.18 -26.85
CA VAL A 233 -6.92 5.92 -27.48
C VAL A 233 -6.35 4.64 -26.89
N GLU A 234 -5.74 3.80 -27.74
CA GLU A 234 -5.06 2.60 -27.27
C GLU A 234 -3.75 2.96 -26.57
N ALA A 235 -3.65 2.69 -25.26
CA ALA A 235 -2.48 3.04 -24.46
C ALA A 235 -2.36 2.16 -23.20
N PRO A 236 -1.14 2.02 -22.63
CA PRO A 236 -0.96 1.45 -21.29
C PRO A 236 -1.80 2.22 -20.27
N ALA A 237 -2.55 1.51 -19.43
CA ALA A 237 -3.27 2.12 -18.32
C ALA A 237 -2.36 2.27 -17.10
N ASN A 238 -2.67 3.22 -16.23
CA ASN A 238 -2.13 3.28 -14.88
C ASN A 238 -2.69 2.08 -14.10
N GLN A 239 -1.83 1.09 -13.86
CA GLN A 239 -2.23 -0.20 -13.28
C GLN A 239 -2.84 -0.04 -11.89
N GLU A 240 -2.19 0.74 -11.03
CA GLU A 240 -2.62 0.94 -9.64
C GLU A 240 -4.02 1.55 -9.58
N ARG A 241 -4.28 2.59 -10.38
CA ARG A 241 -5.61 3.20 -10.46
C ARG A 241 -6.64 2.22 -11.01
N ALA A 242 -6.33 1.53 -12.10
CA ALA A 242 -7.25 0.60 -12.75
C ALA A 242 -7.64 -0.54 -11.79
N GLU A 243 -6.67 -1.09 -11.07
CA GLU A 243 -6.86 -2.16 -10.10
C GLU A 243 -7.65 -1.70 -8.88
N GLU A 244 -7.36 -0.51 -8.35
CA GLU A 244 -8.11 0.07 -7.22
C GLU A 244 -9.59 0.23 -7.58
N PHE A 245 -9.89 0.84 -8.73
CA PHE A 245 -11.27 1.04 -9.18
C PHE A 245 -12.00 -0.26 -9.50
N VAL A 246 -11.37 -1.17 -10.24
CA VAL A 246 -11.98 -2.46 -10.59
C VAL A 246 -12.30 -3.25 -9.33
N LYS A 247 -11.39 -3.24 -8.34
CA LYS A 247 -11.59 -3.92 -7.06
C LYS A 247 -12.75 -3.28 -6.28
N GLU A 248 -12.84 -1.96 -6.24
CA GLU A 248 -13.95 -1.26 -5.59
C GLU A 248 -15.28 -1.67 -6.23
N VAL A 249 -15.38 -1.66 -7.55
CA VAL A 249 -16.60 -2.07 -8.27
C VAL A 249 -16.93 -3.55 -8.05
N GLN A 250 -15.94 -4.45 -8.15
CA GLN A 250 -16.13 -5.90 -8.05
C GLN A 250 -16.62 -6.32 -6.65
N PHE A 251 -16.13 -5.66 -5.60
CA PHE A 251 -16.44 -6.02 -4.21
C PHE A 251 -17.41 -5.06 -3.50
N ALA A 252 -17.91 -4.04 -4.20
CA ALA A 252 -18.89 -3.11 -3.66
C ALA A 252 -20.14 -3.83 -3.14
N VAL A 253 -20.53 -3.44 -1.92
CA VAL A 253 -21.72 -3.97 -1.24
C VAL A 253 -22.80 -2.89 -1.25
N CYS A 254 -23.93 -3.23 -1.87
CA CYS A 254 -25.11 -2.39 -1.94
C CYS A 254 -25.87 -2.40 -0.60
N ARG A 255 -26.44 -1.26 -0.23
CA ARG A 255 -27.20 -1.05 1.01
C ARG A 255 -28.41 -0.15 0.77
N ASN A 256 -29.27 0.00 1.78
CA ASN A 256 -30.37 0.97 1.80
C ASN A 256 -31.24 0.89 0.54
N TYR A 257 -31.73 -0.32 0.24
CA TYR A 257 -32.51 -0.56 -0.96
C TYR A 257 -33.87 0.12 -0.91
N VAL A 258 -34.25 0.72 -2.03
CA VAL A 258 -35.60 1.18 -2.34
C VAL A 258 -36.11 0.33 -3.51
N ASP A 259 -36.85 -0.74 -3.17
CA ASP A 259 -37.27 -1.75 -4.14
C ASP A 259 -38.30 -1.23 -5.15
N ASN A 260 -39.13 -0.25 -4.76
CA ASN A 260 -40.10 0.43 -5.60
C ASN A 260 -39.85 1.94 -5.56
N PRO A 261 -38.81 2.45 -6.27
CA PRO A 261 -38.53 3.87 -6.28
C PRO A 261 -39.67 4.63 -6.98
N GLY A 262 -39.95 5.84 -6.50
CA GLY A 262 -40.83 6.80 -7.16
C GLY A 262 -40.17 7.40 -8.40
N ASP A 263 -39.94 8.71 -8.42
CA ASP A 263 -39.20 9.35 -9.50
C ASP A 263 -37.70 9.08 -9.36
N LEU A 264 -37.05 8.65 -10.45
CA LEU A 264 -35.61 8.42 -10.47
C LEU A 264 -34.81 9.72 -10.38
N SER A 265 -35.42 10.87 -10.70
CA SER A 265 -34.79 12.18 -10.51
C SER A 265 -34.51 12.50 -9.03
N ASP A 266 -35.29 11.97 -8.08
CA ASP A 266 -35.05 12.14 -6.64
C ASP A 266 -33.73 11.52 -6.17
N TYR A 267 -33.23 10.53 -6.94
CA TYR A 267 -31.99 9.82 -6.69
C TYR A 267 -30.86 10.28 -7.61
N GLY A 268 -31.10 11.29 -8.47
CA GLY A 268 -30.17 11.72 -9.51
C GLY A 268 -29.89 10.65 -10.57
N LEU A 269 -30.86 9.76 -10.84
CA LEU A 269 -30.74 8.66 -11.83
C LEU A 269 -31.49 8.96 -13.14
N LYS A 270 -31.99 10.19 -13.31
CA LYS A 270 -32.69 10.66 -14.51
C LYS A 270 -32.39 12.15 -14.80
N PRO A 271 -31.32 12.45 -15.56
CA PRO A 271 -30.29 11.51 -16.01
C PRO A 271 -29.40 11.04 -14.84
N PRO A 272 -28.73 9.89 -14.95
CA PRO A 272 -27.67 9.50 -14.01
C PRO A 272 -26.50 10.49 -14.07
N ALA A 273 -25.68 10.54 -13.03
CA ALA A 273 -24.44 11.31 -13.01
C ALA A 273 -23.30 10.60 -13.75
N ALA A 274 -23.31 9.26 -13.77
CA ALA A 274 -22.33 8.46 -14.49
C ALA A 274 -22.87 7.06 -14.86
N ARG A 275 -22.23 6.44 -15.85
CA ARG A 275 -22.43 5.04 -16.22
C ARG A 275 -21.12 4.27 -16.07
N ILE A 276 -21.20 3.11 -15.42
CA ILE A 276 -20.15 2.09 -15.37
C ILE A 276 -20.71 0.83 -16.02
N THR A 277 -19.99 0.27 -16.99
CA THR A 277 -20.33 -1.02 -17.59
C THR A 277 -19.21 -2.00 -17.32
N VAL A 278 -19.52 -3.18 -16.77
CA VAL A 278 -18.53 -4.22 -16.46
C VAL A 278 -18.80 -5.48 -17.26
N ALA A 279 -17.74 -6.16 -17.68
CA ALA A 279 -17.79 -7.53 -18.20
C ALA A 279 -16.72 -8.39 -17.52
N ASP A 280 -17.10 -9.59 -17.11
CA ASP A 280 -16.26 -10.51 -16.33
C ASP A 280 -15.74 -11.71 -17.14
N SER A 281 -14.84 -12.47 -16.53
CA SER A 281 -14.19 -13.64 -17.13
C SER A 281 -15.08 -14.87 -17.26
N ALA A 282 -16.27 -14.91 -16.63
CA ALA A 282 -17.18 -16.05 -16.70
C ALA A 282 -18.09 -16.02 -17.96
N GLY A 283 -17.76 -15.17 -18.94
CA GLY A 283 -18.57 -14.94 -20.13
C GLY A 283 -19.72 -13.97 -19.88
N GLY A 284 -19.63 -13.16 -18.81
CA GLY A 284 -20.68 -12.28 -18.34
C GLY A 284 -21.20 -11.32 -19.41
N ARG A 285 -22.54 -11.22 -19.50
CA ARG A 285 -23.21 -10.15 -20.22
C ARG A 285 -22.77 -8.83 -19.59
N ALA A 286 -22.42 -7.85 -20.42
CA ALA A 286 -22.09 -6.52 -19.96
C ALA A 286 -23.19 -5.97 -19.03
N GLN A 287 -22.83 -5.66 -17.79
CA GLN A 287 -23.74 -5.15 -16.77
C GLN A 287 -23.59 -3.63 -16.70
N ASN A 288 -24.66 -2.90 -16.98
CA ASN A 288 -24.69 -1.45 -16.88
C ASN A 288 -25.15 -1.02 -15.48
N ILE A 289 -24.30 -0.24 -14.82
CA ILE A 289 -24.51 0.35 -13.50
C ILE A 289 -24.63 1.86 -13.70
N LEU A 290 -25.76 2.41 -13.28
CA LEU A 290 -26.05 3.83 -13.29
C LEU A 290 -25.72 4.39 -11.91
N ILE A 291 -24.97 5.48 -11.87
CA ILE A 291 -24.57 6.18 -10.65
C ILE A 291 -25.33 7.50 -10.60
N GLY A 292 -25.96 7.78 -9.46
CA GLY A 292 -26.81 8.95 -9.25
C GLY A 292 -26.20 9.97 -8.29
N ALA A 293 -27.07 10.63 -7.52
CA ALA A 293 -26.69 11.69 -6.60
C ALA A 293 -26.03 11.14 -5.32
N LEU A 294 -25.16 11.97 -4.73
CA LEU A 294 -24.63 11.76 -3.39
C LEU A 294 -25.73 11.97 -2.34
N ASP A 295 -25.88 11.00 -1.43
CA ASP A 295 -26.70 11.14 -0.24
C ASP A 295 -25.89 11.83 0.87
N ALA A 296 -26.03 13.15 0.94
CA ALA A 296 -25.40 13.99 1.96
C ALA A 296 -26.06 13.90 3.35
N GLN A 297 -27.19 13.19 3.50
CA GLN A 297 -27.93 13.09 4.76
C GLN A 297 -27.52 11.85 5.58
N GLY A 298 -26.95 10.83 4.95
CA GLY A 298 -26.42 9.64 5.62
C GLY A 298 -25.02 9.86 6.18
N GLY A 299 -24.82 9.72 7.50
CA GLY A 299 -23.53 9.95 8.20
C GLY A 299 -22.32 9.09 7.79
N ARG A 300 -22.41 8.31 6.70
CA ARG A 300 -21.30 7.59 6.05
C ARG A 300 -21.05 7.97 4.59
N GLY A 301 -21.83 8.88 3.99
CA GLY A 301 -21.71 9.28 2.57
C GLY A 301 -21.99 8.10 1.62
N GLY A 302 -23.22 7.99 1.13
CA GLY A 302 -23.57 7.02 0.09
C GLY A 302 -23.74 7.71 -1.27
N VAL A 303 -23.61 6.97 -2.36
CA VAL A 303 -24.09 7.39 -3.67
C VAL A 303 -25.19 6.46 -4.13
N TYR A 304 -26.30 7.03 -4.61
CA TYR A 304 -27.37 6.23 -5.19
C TYR A 304 -26.91 5.55 -6.48
N ALA A 305 -27.34 4.32 -6.70
CA ALA A 305 -27.03 3.56 -7.88
C ALA A 305 -28.19 2.64 -8.28
N GLN A 306 -28.21 2.24 -9.55
CA GLN A 306 -29.16 1.29 -10.09
C GLN A 306 -28.48 0.43 -11.15
N ILE A 307 -28.77 -0.87 -11.17
CA ILE A 307 -28.37 -1.74 -12.28
C ILE A 307 -29.43 -1.59 -13.38
N ALA A 308 -29.02 -1.23 -14.59
CA ALA A 308 -29.94 -1.00 -15.69
C ALA A 308 -30.81 -2.24 -15.94
N GLY A 309 -32.12 -2.03 -16.05
CA GLY A 309 -33.11 -3.10 -16.19
C GLY A 309 -33.62 -3.69 -14.87
N ARG A 310 -33.05 -3.30 -13.71
CA ARG A 310 -33.62 -3.61 -12.38
C ARG A 310 -34.36 -2.39 -11.84
N GLN A 311 -35.45 -2.61 -11.10
CA GLN A 311 -36.25 -1.52 -10.53
C GLN A 311 -35.57 -0.90 -9.31
N ALA A 312 -34.98 -1.71 -8.44
CA ALA A 312 -34.46 -1.26 -7.16
C ALA A 312 -33.33 -0.21 -7.31
N VAL A 313 -33.46 0.88 -6.55
CA VAL A 313 -32.37 1.82 -6.28
C VAL A 313 -31.71 1.42 -4.98
N PHE A 314 -30.39 1.54 -4.88
CA PHE A 314 -29.64 1.24 -3.67
C PHE A 314 -28.50 2.24 -3.51
N GLN A 315 -27.78 2.16 -2.39
CA GLN A 315 -26.60 2.96 -2.14
C GLN A 315 -25.35 2.10 -2.17
N VAL A 316 -24.27 2.65 -2.73
CA VAL A 316 -22.89 2.15 -2.59
C VAL A 316 -22.03 3.20 -1.89
N ASP A 317 -20.82 2.81 -1.49
CA ASP A 317 -19.89 3.71 -0.81
C ASP A 317 -19.51 4.89 -1.71
N ALA A 318 -19.55 6.12 -1.19
CA ALA A 318 -19.21 7.31 -1.96
C ALA A 318 -17.73 7.36 -2.38
N HIS A 319 -16.84 6.57 -1.76
CA HIS A 319 -15.45 6.41 -2.19
C HIS A 319 -15.35 6.02 -3.67
N LEU A 320 -16.31 5.24 -4.20
CA LEU A 320 -16.35 4.88 -5.62
C LEU A 320 -16.27 6.11 -6.54
N LEU A 321 -16.95 7.21 -6.21
CA LEU A 321 -16.90 8.45 -7.01
C LEU A 321 -15.52 9.11 -7.02
N THR A 322 -14.73 8.90 -5.96
CA THR A 322 -13.38 9.48 -5.85
C THR A 322 -12.36 8.77 -6.75
N LEU A 323 -12.67 7.52 -7.15
CA LEU A 323 -11.84 6.71 -8.05
C LEU A 323 -12.16 6.95 -9.53
N LEU A 324 -13.30 7.58 -9.84
CA LEU A 324 -13.67 7.92 -11.21
C LEU A 324 -12.82 9.09 -11.72
N PRO A 325 -12.16 8.96 -12.87
CA PRO A 325 -11.33 10.05 -13.41
C PRO A 325 -12.24 11.21 -13.82
N ARG A 326 -11.67 12.40 -14.03
CA ARG A 326 -12.39 13.47 -14.76
C ARG A 326 -12.12 13.46 -16.25
N THR A 327 -10.99 12.90 -16.67
CA THR A 327 -10.55 12.88 -18.07
C THR A 327 -9.93 11.53 -18.42
N PRO A 328 -9.98 11.11 -19.71
CA PRO A 328 -9.31 9.89 -20.15
C PRO A 328 -7.82 9.85 -19.78
N LEU A 329 -7.12 11.00 -19.87
CA LEU A 329 -5.69 11.10 -19.55
C LEU A 329 -5.31 10.56 -18.16
N GLN A 330 -6.20 10.67 -17.17
CA GLN A 330 -5.92 10.23 -15.79
C GLN A 330 -5.87 8.70 -15.62
N TRP A 331 -6.39 7.95 -16.58
CA TRP A 331 -6.29 6.48 -16.59
C TRP A 331 -5.06 5.96 -17.31
N ARG A 332 -4.37 6.81 -18.08
CA ARG A 332 -3.17 6.40 -18.82
C ARG A 332 -1.99 6.34 -17.88
N GLU A 333 -1.05 5.44 -18.16
CA GLU A 333 0.20 5.41 -17.42
C GLU A 333 0.95 6.73 -17.62
N ASN A 334 1.25 7.41 -16.52
CA ASN A 334 1.86 8.73 -16.52
C ASN A 334 3.22 8.76 -15.83
N ARG A 335 3.62 7.67 -15.17
CA ARG A 335 4.92 7.55 -14.50
C ARG A 335 6.03 7.27 -15.51
N LEU A 336 7.24 7.76 -15.24
CA LEU A 336 8.39 7.47 -16.08
C LEU A 336 8.77 5.98 -16.04
N LEU A 337 8.63 5.36 -14.86
CA LEU A 337 8.92 3.96 -14.61
C LEU A 337 7.76 3.27 -13.88
N THR A 338 7.32 2.12 -14.40
CA THR A 338 6.31 1.26 -13.80
C THR A 338 6.92 0.18 -12.91
N ARG A 339 8.15 -0.26 -13.23
CA ARG A 339 8.90 -1.18 -12.36
C ARG A 339 9.42 -0.46 -11.11
N ARG A 340 9.68 -1.24 -10.06
CA ARG A 340 10.18 -0.69 -8.80
C ARG A 340 11.63 -0.25 -8.97
N VAL A 341 11.89 0.98 -8.56
CA VAL A 341 13.24 1.57 -8.51
C VAL A 341 14.19 0.77 -7.61
N THR A 342 13.68 0.09 -6.58
CA THR A 342 14.47 -0.79 -5.71
C THR A 342 15.06 -1.98 -6.44
N ASP A 343 14.43 -2.41 -7.53
CA ASP A 343 14.83 -3.59 -8.31
C ASP A 343 15.86 -3.20 -9.39
N ILE A 344 16.21 -1.92 -9.51
CA ILE A 344 17.25 -1.47 -10.43
C ILE A 344 18.61 -1.88 -9.89
N ARG A 345 19.39 -2.55 -10.74
CA ARG A 345 20.76 -2.96 -10.47
C ARG A 345 21.79 -2.02 -11.10
N ARG A 346 21.50 -1.51 -12.30
CA ARG A 346 22.44 -0.69 -13.07
C ARG A 346 21.71 0.34 -13.93
N ILE A 347 22.30 1.53 -14.06
CA ILE A 347 21.86 2.60 -14.96
C ILE A 347 23.06 3.07 -15.77
N ASP A 348 23.01 2.90 -17.10
CA ASP A 348 23.91 3.53 -18.05
C ASP A 348 23.26 4.82 -18.58
N TYR A 349 23.76 5.97 -18.13
CA TYR A 349 23.26 7.29 -18.48
C TYR A 349 24.16 7.94 -19.54
N ARG A 350 23.55 8.55 -20.56
CA ARG A 350 24.25 9.31 -21.61
C ARG A 350 23.51 10.61 -21.88
N ARG A 351 24.25 11.72 -21.93
CA ARG A 351 23.75 13.05 -22.31
C ARG A 351 24.80 13.75 -23.17
N GLY A 352 24.50 13.93 -24.46
CA GLY A 352 25.48 14.48 -25.41
C GLY A 352 26.75 13.62 -25.50
N GLY A 353 27.92 14.23 -25.27
CA GLY A 353 29.22 13.53 -25.26
C GLY A 353 29.61 12.93 -23.90
N ASP A 354 28.86 13.24 -22.85
CA ASP A 354 29.15 12.82 -21.48
C ASP A 354 28.20 11.69 -21.04
N GLY A 355 28.62 10.93 -20.04
CA GLY A 355 27.81 9.85 -19.51
C GLY A 355 28.41 9.23 -18.26
N PHE A 356 27.57 8.50 -17.53
CA PHE A 356 28.02 7.78 -16.36
C PHE A 356 27.30 6.45 -16.23
N VAL A 357 27.86 5.60 -15.38
CA VAL A 357 27.29 4.30 -15.07
C VAL A 357 27.20 4.14 -13.56
N LEU A 358 25.97 4.00 -13.06
CA LEU A 358 25.69 3.61 -11.68
C LEU A 358 25.41 2.11 -11.61
N GLU A 359 26.02 1.40 -10.66
CA GLU A 359 25.79 -0.03 -10.45
C GLU A 359 25.78 -0.38 -8.95
N LYS A 360 24.83 -1.20 -8.52
CA LYS A 360 24.81 -1.76 -7.17
C LYS A 360 25.83 -2.87 -7.01
N ASP A 361 26.63 -2.78 -5.96
CA ASP A 361 27.56 -3.85 -5.58
C ASP A 361 26.86 -5.01 -4.84
N GLY A 362 27.64 -6.00 -4.40
CA GLY A 362 27.12 -7.17 -3.68
C GLY A 362 26.56 -6.89 -2.27
N ALA A 363 26.86 -5.72 -1.70
CA ALA A 363 26.30 -5.24 -0.43
C ALA A 363 25.04 -4.37 -0.65
N GLY A 364 24.72 -4.03 -1.89
CA GLY A 364 23.57 -3.19 -2.26
C GLY A 364 23.88 -1.69 -2.28
N GLU A 365 25.16 -1.29 -2.14
CA GLU A 365 25.58 0.10 -2.27
C GLU A 365 25.76 0.49 -3.74
N TRP A 366 25.42 1.74 -4.08
CA TRP A 366 25.64 2.26 -5.42
C TRP A 366 27.08 2.70 -5.63
N LYS A 367 27.69 2.24 -6.71
CA LYS A 367 29.00 2.68 -7.19
C LYS A 367 28.84 3.35 -8.55
N LEU A 368 29.66 4.35 -8.82
CA LEU A 368 29.76 4.99 -10.12
C LEU A 368 31.00 4.41 -10.80
N VAL A 369 30.77 3.46 -11.69
CA VAL A 369 31.82 2.58 -12.24
C VAL A 369 32.48 3.17 -13.48
N SER A 370 31.84 4.14 -14.11
CA SER A 370 32.37 4.88 -15.26
C SER A 370 31.78 6.29 -15.28
N PRO A 371 32.59 7.36 -15.27
CA PRO A 371 34.01 7.34 -14.87
C PRO A 371 34.15 6.77 -13.45
N ALA A 372 35.16 5.94 -13.18
CA ALA A 372 35.27 5.32 -11.84
C ALA A 372 35.37 6.39 -10.75
N MET A 373 34.46 6.34 -9.77
CA MET A 373 34.45 7.23 -8.62
C MET A 373 34.34 6.39 -7.35
N GLU A 374 35.34 6.52 -6.48
CA GLU A 374 35.43 5.74 -5.24
C GLU A 374 34.38 6.22 -4.21
N ASP A 375 34.27 7.53 -4.03
CA ASP A 375 33.42 8.17 -3.03
C ASP A 375 32.07 8.63 -3.59
N VAL A 376 31.11 7.72 -3.70
CA VAL A 376 29.74 8.02 -4.19
C VAL A 376 28.80 8.44 -3.06
N ASN A 377 28.11 9.55 -3.27
CA ASN A 377 27.05 10.06 -2.40
C ASN A 377 25.77 9.23 -2.56
N GLN A 378 25.55 8.29 -1.65
CA GLN A 378 24.36 7.42 -1.66
C GLN A 378 23.04 8.21 -1.55
N PHE A 379 23.03 9.36 -0.88
CA PHE A 379 21.84 10.21 -0.79
C PHE A 379 21.52 10.87 -2.13
N ALA A 380 22.53 11.34 -2.87
CA ALA A 380 22.34 11.92 -4.20
C ALA A 380 21.81 10.86 -5.18
N VAL A 381 22.37 9.64 -5.15
CA VAL A 381 21.88 8.52 -5.96
C VAL A 381 20.43 8.17 -5.59
N SER A 382 20.13 8.06 -4.29
CA SER A 382 18.76 7.78 -3.82
C SER A 382 17.77 8.88 -4.24
N GLY A 383 18.18 10.14 -4.21
CA GLY A 383 17.40 11.28 -4.70
C GLY A 383 17.12 11.18 -6.20
N PHE A 384 18.14 10.95 -7.02
CA PHE A 384 18.00 10.74 -8.47
C PHE A 384 17.05 9.56 -8.78
N LEU A 385 17.21 8.45 -8.08
CA LEU A 385 16.35 7.28 -8.20
C LEU A 385 14.88 7.57 -7.79
N ALA A 386 14.67 8.39 -6.77
CA ALA A 386 13.34 8.81 -6.34
C ALA A 386 12.62 9.60 -7.44
N VAL A 387 13.34 10.37 -8.27
CA VAL A 387 12.76 11.09 -9.41
C VAL A 387 12.06 10.15 -10.38
N PHE A 388 12.61 8.97 -10.69
CA PHE A 388 11.96 7.97 -11.56
C PHE A 388 10.64 7.45 -10.97
N LYS A 389 10.59 7.32 -9.64
CA LYS A 389 9.42 6.79 -8.92
C LYS A 389 8.32 7.85 -8.80
N GLU A 390 8.69 9.08 -8.49
CA GLU A 390 7.76 10.14 -8.08
C GLU A 390 7.34 11.02 -9.24
N SER A 391 8.13 11.06 -10.33
CA SER A 391 7.83 11.89 -11.47
C SER A 391 6.87 11.21 -12.43
N GLY A 392 5.84 11.95 -12.80
CA GLY A 392 4.99 11.65 -13.94
C GLY A 392 4.88 12.85 -14.87
N GLY A 393 4.39 12.59 -16.08
CA GLY A 393 4.15 13.61 -17.09
C GLY A 393 2.75 13.51 -17.66
N THR A 394 2.42 14.41 -18.59
CA THR A 394 1.19 14.33 -19.38
C THR A 394 1.38 13.31 -20.51
N PRO A 395 0.60 12.21 -20.56
CA PRO A 395 0.73 11.24 -21.64
C PRO A 395 0.42 11.84 -23.02
N LEU A 396 1.22 11.49 -24.02
CA LEU A 396 1.06 11.94 -25.41
C LEU A 396 0.51 10.82 -26.29
N ASP A 397 -0.36 11.16 -27.25
CA ASP A 397 -0.93 10.20 -28.20
C ASP A 397 0.04 9.84 -29.33
N ILE A 398 0.90 10.79 -29.70
CA ILE A 398 1.84 10.66 -30.81
C ILE A 398 3.25 10.79 -30.24
N ARG A 399 4.14 9.85 -30.59
CA ARG A 399 5.56 9.93 -30.26
C ARG A 399 6.20 11.12 -30.99
N PRO A 400 6.75 12.11 -30.28
CA PRO A 400 7.44 13.24 -30.92
C PRO A 400 8.73 12.80 -31.63
N ALA A 401 8.97 13.36 -32.82
CA ALA A 401 10.17 13.06 -33.62
C ALA A 401 11.48 13.49 -32.92
N THR A 402 11.44 14.43 -31.97
CA THR A 402 12.63 14.83 -31.20
C THR A 402 13.23 13.68 -30.39
N LEU A 403 12.44 12.65 -30.06
CA LEU A 403 12.91 11.45 -29.36
C LEU A 403 13.74 10.51 -30.25
N ASP A 404 13.79 10.74 -31.56
CA ASP A 404 14.66 10.00 -32.47
C ASP A 404 16.11 10.51 -32.43
N THR A 405 16.31 11.73 -31.92
CA THR A 405 17.61 12.34 -31.62
C THR A 405 17.66 12.75 -30.15
N PRO A 406 17.81 11.78 -29.22
CA PRO A 406 17.60 12.03 -27.81
C PRO A 406 18.68 12.94 -27.21
N GLY A 407 18.26 13.84 -26.33
CA GLY A 407 19.17 14.64 -25.49
C GLY A 407 19.76 13.82 -24.35
N VAL A 408 18.96 12.89 -23.81
CA VAL A 408 19.35 11.96 -22.73
C VAL A 408 18.90 10.54 -23.08
N THR A 409 19.76 9.55 -22.80
CA THR A 409 19.44 8.12 -22.86
C THR A 409 19.83 7.46 -21.55
N MET A 410 18.93 6.64 -21.00
CA MET A 410 19.13 5.86 -19.79
C MET A 410 18.80 4.41 -20.08
N ASP A 411 19.82 3.55 -20.10
CA ASP A 411 19.63 2.09 -20.16
C ASP A 411 19.62 1.54 -18.72
N ILE A 412 18.50 0.96 -18.31
CA ILE A 412 18.25 0.44 -16.97
C ILE A 412 18.31 -1.09 -17.02
N THR A 413 19.06 -1.69 -16.10
CA THR A 413 19.07 -3.15 -15.87
C THR A 413 18.57 -3.44 -14.48
N TYR A 414 17.65 -4.41 -14.37
CA TYR A 414 17.04 -4.84 -13.11
C TYR A 414 17.73 -6.08 -12.53
N ASP A 415 17.45 -6.37 -11.26
CA ASP A 415 18.01 -7.51 -10.53
C ASP A 415 17.64 -8.87 -11.15
N ASP A 416 16.50 -8.95 -11.84
CA ASP A 416 16.06 -10.15 -12.58
C ASP A 416 16.69 -10.28 -13.98
N GLY A 417 17.59 -9.36 -14.35
CA GLY A 417 18.19 -9.29 -15.68
C GLY A 417 17.31 -8.66 -16.75
N GLY A 418 16.08 -8.25 -16.41
CA GLY A 418 15.25 -7.44 -17.29
C GLY A 418 15.92 -6.10 -17.60
N THR A 419 15.54 -5.47 -18.71
CA THR A 419 16.08 -4.16 -19.11
C THR A 419 14.97 -3.22 -19.55
N ALA A 420 15.22 -1.92 -19.41
CA ALA A 420 14.37 -0.85 -19.95
C ALA A 420 15.26 0.24 -20.53
N ARG A 421 14.81 0.89 -21.60
CA ARG A 421 15.47 2.09 -22.15
C ARG A 421 14.53 3.26 -22.05
N LEU A 422 14.98 4.31 -21.39
CA LEU A 422 14.30 5.60 -21.33
C LEU A 422 15.09 6.61 -22.15
N VAL A 423 14.42 7.37 -23.00
CA VAL A 423 15.01 8.47 -23.76
C VAL A 423 14.24 9.75 -23.49
N MET A 424 14.96 10.87 -23.43
CA MET A 424 14.37 12.19 -23.24
C MET A 424 14.91 13.18 -24.27
N ALA A 425 14.07 14.09 -24.74
CA ALA A 425 14.45 15.17 -25.64
C ALA A 425 13.63 16.44 -25.35
N PRO A 426 14.22 17.65 -25.50
CA PRO A 426 13.44 18.88 -25.40
C PRO A 426 12.40 18.94 -26.53
N SER A 427 11.30 19.64 -26.27
CA SER A 427 10.30 19.96 -27.29
C SER A 427 10.88 20.94 -28.31
N ALA A 428 10.47 20.80 -29.57
CA ALA A 428 10.85 21.73 -30.63
C ALA A 428 10.16 23.10 -30.49
N GLU A 429 9.03 23.14 -29.79
CA GLU A 429 8.22 24.36 -29.61
C GLU A 429 8.64 25.15 -28.37
N ASP A 430 8.98 24.44 -27.28
CA ASP A 430 9.36 25.01 -25.99
C ASP A 430 10.54 24.22 -25.37
N PRO A 431 11.75 24.82 -25.28
CA PRO A 431 12.91 24.17 -24.69
C PRO A 431 12.78 23.82 -23.19
N GLU A 432 11.86 24.44 -22.45
CA GLU A 432 11.60 24.11 -21.03
C GLU A 432 10.73 22.84 -20.88
N THR A 433 10.06 22.45 -21.95
CA THR A 433 9.21 21.26 -22.02
C THR A 433 10.00 20.10 -22.62
N TRP A 434 9.95 18.93 -21.97
CA TRP A 434 10.67 17.73 -22.38
C TRP A 434 9.71 16.58 -22.63
N HIS A 435 10.03 15.78 -23.65
CA HIS A 435 9.36 14.50 -23.91
C HIS A 435 10.22 13.36 -23.37
N ALA A 436 9.59 12.34 -22.80
CA ALA A 436 10.26 11.16 -22.29
C ALA A 436 9.51 9.88 -22.68
N THR A 437 10.22 8.81 -23.02
CA THR A 437 9.63 7.47 -23.14
C THR A 437 9.51 6.80 -21.78
N GLN A 438 8.49 5.98 -21.60
CA GLN A 438 8.26 5.19 -20.39
C GLN A 438 8.70 3.73 -20.59
N ASP A 439 8.98 3.01 -19.51
CA ASP A 439 9.24 1.56 -19.56
C ASP A 439 8.00 0.73 -19.96
N SER A 440 6.80 1.31 -19.82
CA SER A 440 5.53 0.77 -20.31
C SER A 440 5.36 0.85 -21.83
N GLY A 441 6.27 1.53 -22.53
CA GLY A 441 6.20 1.79 -23.98
C GLY A 441 5.46 3.06 -24.37
N GLY A 442 4.89 3.80 -23.42
CA GLY A 442 4.25 5.09 -23.64
C GLY A 442 5.24 6.26 -23.76
N VAL A 443 4.70 7.45 -23.99
CA VAL A 443 5.45 8.72 -24.06
C VAL A 443 4.71 9.77 -23.24
N ILE A 444 5.47 10.55 -22.47
CA ILE A 444 4.97 11.63 -21.62
C ILE A 444 5.69 12.95 -21.92
N GLU A 445 4.97 14.03 -21.67
CA GLU A 445 5.49 15.40 -21.59
C GLU A 445 5.75 15.78 -20.12
N MET A 446 6.92 16.36 -19.85
CA MET A 446 7.40 16.71 -18.51
C MET A 446 8.01 18.12 -18.52
N LYS A 447 8.01 18.80 -17.37
CA LYS A 447 8.64 20.12 -17.19
C LYS A 447 9.07 20.36 -15.75
N GLY A 448 9.90 21.39 -15.54
CA GLY A 448 10.31 21.88 -14.22
C GLY A 448 11.26 20.93 -13.48
N VAL A 449 11.13 20.89 -12.15
CA VAL A 449 12.11 20.29 -11.22
C VAL A 449 12.42 18.83 -11.52
N ALA A 450 11.43 18.05 -11.97
CA ALA A 450 11.63 16.65 -12.32
C ALA A 450 12.57 16.49 -13.54
N VAL A 451 12.42 17.36 -14.55
CA VAL A 451 13.31 17.37 -15.71
C VAL A 451 14.70 17.81 -15.28
N GLU A 452 14.82 18.91 -14.52
CA GLU A 452 16.10 19.42 -14.03
C GLU A 452 16.88 18.35 -13.25
N ALA A 453 16.20 17.60 -12.37
CA ALA A 453 16.82 16.52 -11.60
C ALA A 453 17.22 15.31 -12.45
N LEU A 454 16.57 15.08 -13.59
CA LEU A 454 16.97 14.05 -14.56
C LEU A 454 18.14 14.50 -15.45
N LEU A 455 18.36 15.82 -15.61
CA LEU A 455 19.47 16.42 -16.34
C LEU A 455 20.75 16.52 -15.49
N THR A 456 21.13 15.40 -14.86
CA THR A 456 22.31 15.29 -13.98
C THR A 456 23.60 14.95 -14.73
N ASP A 457 24.74 15.09 -14.05
CA ASP A 457 26.04 14.56 -14.44
C ASP A 457 26.71 13.69 -13.35
N SER A 458 27.88 13.11 -13.64
CA SER A 458 28.59 12.26 -12.69
C SER A 458 29.08 12.99 -11.44
N ALA A 459 29.37 14.29 -11.54
CA ALA A 459 29.93 15.07 -10.43
C ALA A 459 28.86 15.32 -9.35
N ASP A 460 27.58 15.35 -9.71
CA ASP A 460 26.46 15.44 -8.76
C ASP A 460 26.43 14.29 -7.75
N PHE A 461 26.95 13.11 -8.14
CA PHE A 461 27.02 11.93 -7.27
C PHE A 461 28.28 11.87 -6.42
N ARG A 462 29.20 12.83 -6.53
CA ARG A 462 30.42 12.84 -5.71
C ARG A 462 30.07 13.10 -4.25
N SER A 463 30.59 12.27 -3.35
CA SER A 463 30.50 12.54 -1.91
C SER A 463 31.14 13.89 -1.60
N ARG A 464 30.53 14.65 -0.70
CA ARG A 464 31.12 15.87 -0.15
C ARG A 464 31.72 15.66 1.24
N GLU A 465 31.71 14.45 1.78
CA GLU A 465 32.25 14.17 3.12
C GLU A 465 33.78 14.08 3.13
N VAL A 466 34.47 15.17 3.53
CA VAL A 466 35.93 15.29 3.56
C VAL A 466 36.58 14.36 4.58
N LEU A 467 35.93 14.21 5.74
CA LEU A 467 36.36 13.30 6.79
C LEU A 467 35.11 12.71 7.44
N ARG A 468 35.06 11.38 7.54
CA ARG A 468 34.06 10.63 8.29
C ARG A 468 34.73 9.47 9.00
N PHE A 469 34.34 9.20 10.24
CA PHE A 469 34.79 8.04 11.01
C PHE A 469 33.77 7.65 12.09
N PRO A 470 33.78 6.40 12.59
CA PRO A 470 32.91 5.98 13.67
C PRO A 470 33.27 6.70 14.98
N ALA A 471 32.52 7.74 15.34
CA ALA A 471 32.79 8.56 16.53
C ALA A 471 32.92 7.77 17.85
N PRO A 472 32.12 6.70 18.10
CA PRO A 472 32.28 5.90 19.32
C PRO A 472 33.67 5.25 19.45
N ASP A 473 34.25 4.88 18.31
CA ASP A 473 35.51 4.12 18.20
C ASP A 473 36.75 5.04 18.15
N ALA A 474 36.55 6.37 18.07
CA ALA A 474 37.65 7.33 18.17
C ALA A 474 38.27 7.28 19.58
N VAL A 475 39.57 6.97 19.64
CA VAL A 475 40.32 6.79 20.90
C VAL A 475 41.40 7.85 21.10
N ARG A 476 41.86 8.50 20.02
CA ARG A 476 42.88 9.55 20.09
C ARG A 476 42.67 10.60 19.01
N LEU A 477 42.81 11.87 19.38
CA LEU A 477 42.87 12.99 18.46
C LEU A 477 44.21 13.68 18.63
N GLU A 478 44.86 13.98 17.51
CA GLU A 478 46.08 14.78 17.47
C GLU A 478 45.85 15.89 16.46
N PHE A 479 45.75 17.12 16.96
CA PHE A 479 45.45 18.26 16.11
C PHE A 479 46.33 19.46 16.42
N GLN A 480 46.50 20.31 15.41
CA GLN A 480 47.10 21.62 15.52
C GLN A 480 46.04 22.63 15.11
N PHE A 481 45.73 23.59 15.97
CA PHE A 481 44.88 24.72 15.65
C PHE A 481 45.69 26.01 15.86
N GLU A 482 45.90 26.76 14.78
CA GLU A 482 46.82 27.89 14.74
C GLU A 482 48.22 27.49 15.27
N ASN A 483 48.64 28.03 16.42
CA ASN A 483 49.94 27.74 17.03
C ASN A 483 49.89 26.71 18.16
N LEU A 484 48.70 26.18 18.48
CA LEU A 484 48.51 25.24 19.59
C LEU A 484 48.36 23.80 19.06
N GLY A 485 49.35 22.95 19.36
CA GLY A 485 49.29 21.52 19.10
C GLY A 485 48.76 20.77 20.33
N VAL A 486 47.71 19.96 20.15
CA VAL A 486 47.06 19.21 21.21
C VAL A 486 46.98 17.72 20.85
N VAL A 487 47.30 16.87 21.82
CA VAL A 487 47.00 15.44 21.76
C VAL A 487 46.03 15.12 22.89
N MET A 488 44.93 14.47 22.56
CA MET A 488 43.98 13.96 23.55
C MET A 488 43.68 12.48 23.31
N GLU A 489 43.51 11.75 24.39
CA GLU A 489 43.23 10.32 24.41
C GLU A 489 41.99 10.05 25.25
N LYS A 490 41.15 9.11 24.79
CA LYS A 490 39.94 8.71 25.49
C LYS A 490 40.30 7.76 26.63
N ARG A 491 40.08 8.19 27.88
CA ARG A 491 40.33 7.42 29.11
C ARG A 491 39.04 7.31 29.92
N HIS A 492 38.65 6.09 30.26
CA HIS A 492 37.39 5.81 30.98
C HIS A 492 36.15 6.48 30.34
N GLY A 493 36.12 6.57 29.00
CA GLY A 493 35.03 7.18 28.25
C GLY A 493 35.09 8.71 28.12
N GLN A 494 36.14 9.36 28.64
CA GLN A 494 36.32 10.82 28.61
C GLN A 494 37.59 11.20 27.84
N TRP A 495 37.54 12.29 27.09
CA TRP A 495 38.70 12.88 26.43
C TRP A 495 39.60 13.57 27.46
N VAL A 496 40.88 13.16 27.47
CA VAL A 496 41.90 13.72 28.35
C VAL A 496 43.06 14.22 27.50
N VAL A 497 43.43 15.50 27.70
CA VAL A 497 44.61 16.08 27.06
C VAL A 497 45.86 15.42 27.63
N THR A 498 46.71 14.89 26.76
CA THR A 498 47.99 14.27 27.11
C THR A 498 49.17 15.12 26.69
N ARG A 499 49.01 16.00 25.69
CA ARG A 499 50.01 17.00 25.30
C ARG A 499 49.36 18.31 24.84
N PRO A 500 49.97 19.48 25.10
CA PRO A 500 51.21 19.67 25.87
C PRO A 500 50.99 19.42 27.37
N GLU A 501 52.07 19.13 28.10
CA GLU A 501 51.98 18.97 29.55
C GLU A 501 51.48 20.26 30.20
N GLY A 502 50.56 20.12 31.16
CA GLY A 502 49.94 21.27 31.84
C GLY A 502 48.69 21.83 31.16
N LEU A 503 48.36 21.46 29.91
CA LEU A 503 47.07 21.82 29.31
C LEU A 503 45.99 20.79 29.68
N ARG A 504 44.79 21.26 30.05
CA ARG A 504 43.65 20.39 30.39
C ARG A 504 42.38 20.84 29.67
N LEU A 505 41.50 19.87 29.40
CA LEU A 505 40.14 20.12 28.92
C LEU A 505 39.22 20.35 30.12
N THR A 506 38.53 21.48 30.18
CA THR A 506 37.65 21.86 31.29
C THR A 506 36.30 21.17 31.24
N ASN A 507 35.78 20.91 30.03
CA ASN A 507 34.49 20.25 29.81
C ASN A 507 34.54 19.30 28.61
N GLN A 508 33.89 18.14 28.73
CA GLN A 508 33.78 17.16 27.65
C GLN A 508 32.95 17.70 26.46
N SER A 509 31.99 18.59 26.71
CA SER A 509 31.19 19.20 25.64
C SER A 509 32.03 19.95 24.60
N ASP A 510 33.20 20.48 24.98
CA ASP A 510 34.12 21.14 24.03
C ASP A 510 34.82 20.13 23.11
N ALA A 511 35.14 18.94 23.61
CA ALA A 511 35.63 17.84 22.77
C ALA A 511 34.52 17.31 21.85
N ASP A 512 33.28 17.24 22.32
CA ASP A 512 32.14 16.88 21.49
C ASP A 512 31.88 17.94 20.40
N LEU A 513 32.03 19.23 20.72
CA LEU A 513 31.92 20.34 19.77
C LEU A 513 32.99 20.25 18.68
N LEU A 514 34.25 20.00 19.06
CA LEU A 514 35.36 19.77 18.12
C LEU A 514 35.07 18.58 17.21
N MET A 515 34.64 17.47 17.78
CA MET A 515 34.30 16.25 17.03
C MET A 515 33.14 16.46 16.06
N GLY A 516 32.11 17.19 16.50
CA GLY A 516 30.96 17.54 15.66
C GLY A 516 31.33 18.43 14.48
N ALA A 517 32.31 19.32 14.64
CA ALA A 517 32.79 20.18 13.56
C ALA A 517 33.51 19.41 12.43
N VAL A 518 34.09 18.24 12.73
CA VAL A 518 34.98 17.51 11.81
C VAL A 518 34.47 16.12 11.40
N ASN A 519 33.33 15.67 11.95
CA ASN A 519 32.81 14.32 11.70
C ASN A 519 31.26 14.23 11.67
N PRO A 520 30.63 14.04 10.48
CA PRO A 520 31.27 14.10 9.17
C PRO A 520 31.57 15.56 8.78
N LEU A 521 32.81 15.86 8.43
CA LEU A 521 33.14 17.15 7.81
C LEU A 521 32.60 17.13 6.37
N ARG A 522 31.63 17.99 6.06
CA ARG A 522 31.11 18.15 4.69
C ARG A 522 31.71 19.37 4.02
N ALA A 523 32.14 19.20 2.78
CA ALA A 523 32.54 20.28 1.91
C ALA A 523 31.31 21.06 1.42
N SER A 524 31.39 22.38 1.43
CA SER A 524 30.44 23.27 0.76
C SER A 524 30.60 23.20 -0.76
N GLY A 525 31.83 22.95 -1.24
CA GLY A 525 32.15 22.80 -2.66
C GLY A 525 33.42 21.99 -2.92
N VAL A 526 33.61 21.58 -4.18
CA VAL A 526 34.85 20.98 -4.67
C VAL A 526 35.56 22.02 -5.53
N GLU A 527 36.78 22.37 -5.16
CA GLU A 527 37.62 23.32 -5.91
C GLU A 527 38.32 22.61 -7.06
N ARG A 528 38.88 21.42 -6.79
CA ARG A 528 39.56 20.57 -7.78
C ARG A 528 39.36 19.11 -7.43
N GLU A 529 39.33 18.26 -8.46
CA GLU A 529 39.15 16.82 -8.29
C GLU A 529 40.40 16.11 -7.78
N GLU A 530 41.57 16.71 -7.99
CA GLU A 530 42.87 16.22 -7.53
C GLU A 530 43.44 17.15 -6.45
N ALA A 531 44.39 16.62 -5.68
CA ALA A 531 45.13 17.43 -4.71
C ALA A 531 45.95 18.51 -5.45
N PRO A 532 46.13 19.71 -4.87
CA PRO A 532 46.85 20.78 -5.54
C PRO A 532 48.36 20.48 -5.63
N ASP A 533 48.95 20.68 -6.81
CA ASP A 533 50.41 20.58 -7.00
C ASP A 533 51.17 21.61 -6.15
N GLU A 534 50.58 22.79 -5.94
CA GLU A 534 51.13 23.89 -5.15
C GLU A 534 50.26 24.18 -3.90
N PRO A 535 50.40 23.39 -2.82
CA PRO A 535 49.57 23.53 -1.61
C PRO A 535 49.70 24.90 -0.92
N ALA A 536 50.83 25.60 -1.10
CA ALA A 536 51.08 26.91 -0.53
C ALA A 536 50.10 28.00 -1.03
N LEU A 537 49.61 27.90 -2.28
CA LEU A 537 48.63 28.85 -2.82
C LEU A 537 47.30 28.83 -2.07
N PHE A 538 47.01 27.72 -1.40
CA PHE A 538 45.78 27.45 -0.66
C PHE A 538 45.99 27.49 0.86
N GLY A 539 47.20 27.85 1.32
CA GLY A 539 47.58 27.84 2.73
C GLY A 539 47.56 26.45 3.36
N LEU A 540 47.80 25.39 2.58
CA LEU A 540 47.82 24.00 3.07
C LEU A 540 49.22 23.54 3.52
N ASP A 541 50.25 24.33 3.22
CA ASP A 541 51.60 24.21 3.77
C ASP A 541 51.68 24.75 5.21
N GLN A 542 50.88 25.78 5.52
CA GLN A 542 50.69 26.36 6.85
C GLN A 542 49.19 26.39 7.20
N PRO A 543 48.57 25.22 7.43
CA PRO A 543 47.14 25.13 7.67
C PRO A 543 46.74 25.77 9.01
N VAL A 544 45.58 26.42 9.04
CA VAL A 544 44.98 26.93 10.29
C VAL A 544 44.55 25.79 11.20
N PHE A 545 44.23 24.63 10.62
CA PHE A 545 43.90 23.42 11.38
C PHE A 545 44.45 22.17 10.71
N THR A 546 45.08 21.28 11.48
CA THR A 546 45.46 19.94 11.08
C THR A 546 44.91 18.93 12.08
N LEU A 547 44.36 17.80 11.63
CA LEU A 547 43.81 16.76 12.50
C LEU A 547 44.20 15.36 12.02
N TYR A 548 44.68 14.55 12.95
CA TYR A 548 44.75 13.09 12.87
C TYR A 548 43.76 12.48 13.86
N VAL A 549 43.07 11.42 13.44
CA VAL A 549 42.14 10.67 14.29
C VAL A 549 42.59 9.21 14.32
N THR A 550 42.75 8.65 15.50
CA THR A 550 42.93 7.21 15.67
C THR A 550 41.62 6.58 16.10
N VAL A 551 41.16 5.59 15.34
CA VAL A 551 39.98 4.77 15.64
C VAL A 551 40.41 3.36 16.01
N ALA A 552 39.84 2.82 17.08
CA ALA A 552 40.04 1.43 17.47
C ALA A 552 39.17 0.51 16.60
N ASP A 553 39.66 -0.67 16.27
CA ASP A 553 38.87 -1.69 15.58
C ASP A 553 38.05 -2.50 16.61
N PRO A 554 36.70 -2.42 16.60
CA PRO A 554 35.89 -3.20 17.52
C PRO A 554 35.95 -4.71 17.28
N ALA A 555 36.38 -5.16 16.08
CA ALA A 555 36.49 -6.57 15.74
C ALA A 555 37.86 -7.18 16.07
N ALA A 556 38.90 -6.35 16.26
CA ALA A 556 40.27 -6.79 16.54
C ALA A 556 40.88 -6.00 17.70
N ALA A 557 40.75 -6.53 18.92
CA ALA A 557 41.26 -5.88 20.13
C ALA A 557 42.77 -5.55 20.01
N GLY A 558 43.10 -4.27 20.12
CA GLY A 558 44.47 -3.74 20.00
C GLY A 558 44.87 -3.32 18.58
N SER A 559 43.99 -3.46 17.59
CA SER A 559 44.16 -2.89 16.26
C SER A 559 43.59 -1.46 16.22
N GLU A 560 44.37 -0.52 15.70
CA GLU A 560 44.02 0.89 15.58
C GLU A 560 44.33 1.38 14.16
N THR A 561 43.42 2.18 13.59
CA THR A 561 43.62 2.84 12.29
C THR A 561 43.77 4.33 12.51
N ARG A 562 44.82 4.92 11.93
CA ARG A 562 45.05 6.37 11.96
C ARG A 562 44.58 6.99 10.65
N LEU A 563 43.66 7.94 10.74
CA LEU A 563 43.08 8.72 9.64
C LEU A 563 43.69 10.13 9.61
N GLY A 564 43.77 10.71 8.41
CA GLY A 564 44.29 12.05 8.17
C GLY A 564 45.79 12.09 7.78
N PRO A 565 46.37 13.30 7.62
CA PRO A 565 45.83 14.54 8.16
C PRO A 565 44.67 15.10 7.35
N LEU A 566 43.61 15.52 8.03
CA LEU A 566 42.74 16.59 7.55
C LEU A 566 43.50 17.92 7.73
N LYS A 567 43.55 18.75 6.69
CA LYS A 567 44.13 20.09 6.72
C LYS A 567 43.11 21.12 6.24
N ILE A 568 42.92 22.19 7.00
CA ILE A 568 42.13 23.36 6.61
C ILE A 568 43.10 24.55 6.49
N GLY A 569 43.10 25.18 5.31
CA GLY A 569 44.06 26.21 4.93
C GLY A 569 43.49 27.63 4.93
N ALA A 570 43.91 28.41 3.93
CA ALA A 570 43.52 29.79 3.74
C ALA A 570 42.05 29.92 3.32
N VAL A 571 41.52 31.13 3.51
CA VAL A 571 40.19 31.54 3.03
C VAL A 571 40.20 31.54 1.50
N SER A 572 39.13 31.04 0.89
CA SER A 572 38.95 31.06 -0.55
C SER A 572 38.89 32.50 -1.05
N LYS A 573 39.65 32.78 -2.13
CA LYS A 573 39.68 34.12 -2.73
C LYS A 573 38.36 34.48 -3.40
N GLU A 574 37.67 33.47 -3.91
CA GLU A 574 36.40 33.61 -4.63
C GLU A 574 35.20 33.53 -3.68
N HIS A 575 35.35 32.78 -2.58
CA HIS A 575 34.30 32.54 -1.59
C HIS A 575 34.81 32.89 -0.18
N PRO A 576 34.74 34.17 0.24
CA PRO A 576 35.34 34.62 1.51
C PRO A 576 34.80 33.98 2.79
N GLN A 577 33.66 33.28 2.70
CA GLN A 577 33.04 32.53 3.81
C GLN A 577 33.47 31.07 3.85
N GLU A 578 34.40 30.66 2.98
CA GLU A 578 34.86 29.27 2.87
C GLU A 578 36.37 29.20 2.94
N ARG A 579 36.90 28.02 3.31
CA ARG A 579 38.33 27.72 3.35
C ARG A 579 38.66 26.49 2.55
N TYR A 580 39.87 26.47 2.00
CA TYR A 580 40.39 25.29 1.33
C TYR A 580 40.69 24.17 2.32
N ALA A 581 40.35 22.94 1.96
CA ALA A 581 40.60 21.76 2.78
C ALA A 581 41.05 20.55 1.94
N VAL A 582 41.93 19.73 2.50
CA VAL A 582 42.32 18.43 1.97
C VAL A 582 42.35 17.41 3.09
N CYS A 583 42.10 16.14 2.80
CA CYS A 583 42.26 15.06 3.77
C CYS A 583 43.06 13.93 3.12
N ASP A 584 44.08 13.45 3.81
CA ASP A 584 44.81 12.27 3.33
C ASP A 584 43.88 11.05 3.28
N GLY A 585 44.08 10.21 2.27
CA GLY A 585 43.14 9.15 1.89
C GLY A 585 41.92 9.63 1.10
N ARG A 586 41.79 10.94 0.82
CA ARG A 586 40.71 11.49 0.00
C ARG A 586 41.23 12.43 -1.09
N ALA A 587 41.08 12.04 -2.35
CA ALA A 587 41.51 12.86 -3.48
C ALA A 587 40.65 14.13 -3.64
N GLY A 588 41.31 15.25 -3.91
CA GLY A 588 40.66 16.53 -4.24
C GLY A 588 41.01 17.68 -3.31
N LEU A 589 40.76 18.88 -3.80
CA LEU A 589 40.77 20.12 -3.06
C LEU A 589 39.33 20.53 -2.79
N PHE A 590 38.96 20.63 -1.52
CA PHE A 590 37.60 20.93 -1.08
C PHE A 590 37.50 22.36 -0.54
N ARG A 591 36.28 22.89 -0.50
CA ARG A 591 35.93 24.10 0.23
C ARG A 591 35.02 23.72 1.40
N VAL A 592 35.29 24.24 2.59
CA VAL A 592 34.50 24.03 3.81
C VAL A 592 34.11 25.39 4.39
N ASP A 593 32.94 25.47 5.02
CA ASP A 593 32.47 26.73 5.61
C ASP A 593 33.40 27.26 6.70
N GLN A 594 33.57 28.57 6.76
CA GLN A 594 34.33 29.27 7.80
C GLN A 594 33.78 28.98 9.21
N GLU A 595 32.47 28.70 9.31
CA GLU A 595 31.79 28.30 10.54
C GLU A 595 32.43 27.06 11.19
N VAL A 596 33.00 26.15 10.40
CA VAL A 596 33.74 24.99 10.92
C VAL A 596 34.93 25.45 11.75
N VAL A 597 35.72 26.40 11.24
CA VAL A 597 36.90 26.94 11.95
C VAL A 597 36.49 27.78 13.15
N ASP A 598 35.34 28.48 13.07
CA ASP A 598 34.83 29.26 14.20
C ASP A 598 34.32 28.35 15.32
N THR A 599 33.67 27.24 14.98
CA THR A 599 33.26 26.18 15.93
C THR A 599 34.49 25.52 16.57
N LEU A 600 35.53 25.23 15.78
CA LEU A 600 36.81 24.74 16.31
C LEU A 600 37.42 25.75 17.30
N ARG A 601 37.41 27.05 16.97
CA ARG A 601 37.91 28.10 17.87
C ARG A 601 37.09 28.19 19.16
N GLU A 602 35.78 28.00 19.09
CA GLU A 602 34.91 27.94 20.26
C GLU A 602 35.27 26.74 21.14
N ALA A 603 35.44 25.55 20.55
CA ALA A 603 35.89 24.35 21.27
C ALA A 603 37.24 24.58 21.96
N MET A 604 38.15 25.35 21.34
CA MET A 604 39.44 25.67 21.93
C MET A 604 39.35 26.50 23.22
N ARG A 605 38.22 27.17 23.51
CA ARG A 605 38.04 27.92 24.77
C ARG A 605 37.97 27.01 26.00
N GLY A 606 37.62 25.74 25.82
CA GLY A 606 37.60 24.74 26.89
C GLY A 606 38.99 24.21 27.28
N PHE A 607 40.07 24.72 26.68
CA PHE A 607 41.43 24.28 26.97
C PHE A 607 42.13 25.34 27.83
N GLU A 608 42.42 24.99 29.08
CA GLU A 608 43.06 25.88 30.04
C GLU A 608 44.40 25.29 30.51
N GLU A 609 45.36 26.17 30.81
CA GLU A 609 46.54 25.76 31.57
C GLU A 609 46.10 25.36 32.99
N ALA A 610 46.58 24.21 33.45
CA ALA A 610 46.39 23.76 34.82
C ALA A 610 47.05 24.78 35.74
N GLY A 611 46.23 25.63 36.38
CA GLY A 611 46.72 26.59 37.36
C GLY A 611 47.56 25.87 38.42
N ASN A 612 48.77 26.39 38.66
CA ASN A 612 49.62 25.96 39.78
C ASN A 612 48.85 26.18 41.09
N SER A 613 48.22 25.12 41.59
CA SER A 613 47.68 25.05 42.95
C SER A 613 48.77 24.63 43.93
#